data_AF-A0A4E0R060-F1
#
_entry.id   AF-A0A4E0R060-F1
#
_cell.length_a   1.000
_cell.length_b   1.000
_cell.length_c   1.000
_cell.angle_alpha   90.00
_cell.angle_beta   90.00
_cell.angle_gamma   90.00
#
_symmetry.space_group_name_H-M   'P 1'
#
loop_
_entity.id
_entity.type
_entity.pdbx_description
1 polymer ?
#
loop_
_entity_poly.entity_id
_entity_poly.type
_entity_poly.pdbx_seq_one_letter_code
_entity_poly.pdbx_strand_id
1 'polypeptide(L)'
;MREIGRCIQPVTRVLFCRNGSTGTGQTAKTPKNHMALDLLELRLQTLEDLIIGTRRKRIQPSEMKKPIFDHLFSAHAALASAEKRPAIARMLARTTEIQKYMDPQFMEDESLSTKAKVEVILAEKEKIENTAVAMERIRAISEVINHPAFRNLSSMRKRLNELNGVCLSQQEKLAAAIAEGQTLLDSYYSVMFNLSKLFIQCNQQLAAKSQ
;
A
#
# COMPACT_ATOMS: atom_id res chain seq x y z
N MET A 1 -39.12 14.41 40.13
CA MET A 1 -38.82 15.84 39.95
C MET A 1 -37.51 15.95 39.17
N ARG A 2 -37.59 16.46 37.93
CA ARG A 2 -36.53 17.04 37.05
C ARG A 2 -35.26 16.20 36.90
N GLU A 3 -35.06 15.35 35.90
CA GLU A 3 -35.07 15.56 34.44
C GLU A 3 -34.40 16.86 33.95
N ILE A 4 -33.14 16.72 33.53
CA ILE A 4 -32.42 17.59 32.59
C ILE A 4 -31.77 16.61 31.61
N GLY A 5 -32.07 16.52 30.32
CA GLY A 5 -32.80 17.42 29.45
C GLY A 5 -31.88 17.96 28.36
N ARG A 6 -31.64 17.14 27.33
CA ARG A 6 -31.34 17.47 25.92
C ARG A 6 -30.15 18.39 25.60
N CYS A 7 -29.29 17.92 24.69
CA CYS A 7 -29.02 18.63 23.42
C CYS A 7 -28.33 17.68 22.43
N ILE A 8 -29.17 17.04 21.61
CA ILE A 8 -28.81 16.35 20.37
C ILE A 8 -29.22 17.29 19.24
N GLN A 9 -28.23 17.70 18.41
CA GLN A 9 -28.34 18.21 17.03
C GLN A 9 -28.92 19.64 16.81
N PRO A 10 -28.60 20.36 15.69
CA PRO A 10 -28.36 19.81 14.36
C PRO A 10 -27.23 20.38 13.50
N VAL A 11 -26.89 19.54 12.52
CA VAL A 11 -26.12 19.79 11.30
C VAL A 11 -26.68 21.00 10.54
N THR A 12 -25.87 22.04 10.40
CA THR A 12 -26.22 23.22 9.59
C THR A 12 -26.08 22.89 8.11
N ARG A 13 -27.24 22.64 7.50
CA ARG A 13 -27.51 22.53 6.08
C ARG A 13 -27.33 23.91 5.43
N VAL A 14 -26.26 24.13 4.68
CA VAL A 14 -26.17 25.25 3.74
C VAL A 14 -26.42 24.69 2.34
N LEU A 15 -27.68 24.83 1.89
CA LEU A 15 -28.02 24.78 0.47
C LEU A 15 -27.51 26.08 -0.17
N PHE A 16 -26.68 25.97 -1.21
CA PHE A 16 -26.66 26.96 -2.27
C PHE A 16 -26.60 26.24 -3.61
N CYS A 17 -27.66 26.42 -4.41
CA CYS A 17 -27.77 26.00 -5.80
C CYS A 17 -27.52 27.19 -6.74
N ARG A 18 -27.17 26.86 -7.99
CA ARG A 18 -26.98 27.68 -9.23
C ARG A 18 -25.51 27.95 -9.58
N ASN A 19 -25.02 27.71 -10.80
CA ASN A 19 -25.62 27.31 -12.08
C ASN A 19 -24.60 26.46 -12.86
N GLY A 20 -25.11 25.57 -13.72
CA GLY A 20 -24.28 24.71 -14.57
C GLY A 20 -23.68 25.41 -15.78
N SER A 21 -22.59 24.82 -16.29
CA SER A 21 -22.39 24.66 -17.72
C SER A 21 -21.59 23.37 -17.96
N THR A 22 -21.98 22.74 -19.05
CA THR A 22 -21.66 21.40 -19.56
C THR A 22 -20.23 21.26 -20.04
N GLY A 23 -19.65 20.06 -19.93
CA GLY A 23 -18.41 19.73 -20.65
C GLY A 23 -17.71 18.45 -20.22
N THR A 24 -18.31 17.30 -20.57
CA THR A 24 -17.65 16.06 -21.04
C THR A 24 -16.24 15.71 -20.55
N GLY A 25 -16.11 14.58 -19.85
CA GLY A 25 -14.83 13.90 -19.66
C GLY A 25 -14.83 12.82 -18.60
N GLN A 26 -15.41 11.66 -18.91
CA GLN A 26 -15.21 10.44 -18.11
C GLN A 26 -13.72 10.07 -18.12
N THR A 27 -13.07 10.07 -16.95
CA THR A 27 -12.05 9.07 -16.64
C THR A 27 -12.30 8.53 -15.24
N ALA A 28 -12.38 7.21 -15.19
CA ALA A 28 -12.72 6.45 -14.03
C ALA A 28 -11.53 6.38 -13.04
N LYS A 29 -11.85 6.60 -11.77
CA LYS A 29 -11.41 5.77 -10.63
C LYS A 29 -9.95 5.91 -10.14
N THR A 30 -9.72 6.88 -9.25
CA THR A 30 -8.77 6.74 -8.12
C THR A 30 -9.33 7.37 -6.83
N PRO A 31 -10.21 6.68 -6.06
CA PRO A 31 -10.81 7.23 -4.84
C PRO A 31 -9.88 7.08 -3.61
N LYS A 32 -8.57 7.29 -3.78
CA LYS A 32 -7.59 7.27 -2.67
C LYS A 32 -6.76 8.55 -2.54
N ASN A 33 -6.77 9.43 -3.55
CA ASN A 33 -5.91 10.61 -3.55
C ASN A 33 -6.59 11.86 -2.96
N HIS A 34 -7.92 11.93 -2.90
CA HIS A 34 -8.60 13.11 -2.33
C HIS A 34 -8.32 13.28 -0.84
N MET A 35 -8.49 12.24 -0.02
CA MET A 35 -8.18 12.31 1.43
C MET A 35 -6.72 12.69 1.72
N ALA A 36 -5.78 12.28 0.86
CA ALA A 36 -4.37 12.62 1.00
C ALA A 36 -4.09 14.08 0.59
N LEU A 37 -4.77 14.58 -0.44
CA LEU A 37 -4.72 15.98 -0.86
C LEU A 37 -5.38 16.90 0.17
N ASP A 38 -6.57 16.55 0.66
CA ASP A 38 -7.30 17.32 1.67
C ASP A 38 -6.49 17.45 2.97
N LEU A 39 -5.79 16.38 3.38
CA LEU A 39 -4.89 16.40 4.53
C LEU A 39 -3.66 17.28 4.28
N LEU A 40 -3.13 17.27 3.06
CA LEU A 40 -2.00 18.13 2.68
C LEU A 40 -2.41 19.59 2.66
N GLU A 41 -3.59 19.91 2.12
CA GLU A 41 -4.15 21.26 2.09
C GLU A 41 -4.42 21.79 3.49
N LEU A 42 -4.99 20.98 4.38
CA LEU A 42 -5.18 21.35 5.79
C LEU A 42 -3.84 21.65 6.48
N ARG A 43 -2.81 20.82 6.24
CA ARG A 43 -1.47 21.05 6.78
C ARG A 43 -0.83 22.32 6.23
N LEU A 44 -0.96 22.54 4.93
CA LEU A 44 -0.45 23.72 4.26
C LEU A 44 -1.14 24.98 4.82
N GLN A 45 -2.45 24.94 5.00
CA GLN A 45 -3.21 26.03 5.62
C GLN A 45 -2.77 26.29 7.07
N THR A 46 -2.55 25.25 7.89
CA THR A 46 -2.01 25.46 9.25
C THR A 46 -0.61 26.07 9.24
N LEU A 47 0.23 25.71 8.26
CA LEU A 47 1.57 26.30 8.13
C LEU A 47 1.50 27.76 7.65
N GLU A 48 0.62 28.07 6.70
CA GLU A 48 0.35 29.44 6.26
C GLU A 48 -0.16 30.30 7.40
N ASP A 49 -1.11 29.78 8.20
CA ASP A 49 -1.66 30.48 9.36
C ASP A 49 -0.59 30.73 10.44
N LEU A 50 0.37 29.82 10.62
CA LEU A 50 1.47 29.98 11.58
C LEU A 50 2.55 30.96 11.11
N ILE A 51 2.88 30.94 9.81
CA ILE A 51 3.99 31.73 9.25
C ILE A 51 3.53 33.15 8.88
N ILE A 52 2.32 33.29 8.32
CA ILE A 52 1.78 34.55 7.81
C ILE A 52 0.76 35.15 8.79
N GLY A 53 0.15 34.33 9.65
CA GLY A 53 -0.86 34.74 10.64
C GLY A 53 -2.29 34.64 10.12
N THR A 54 -3.23 34.25 10.98
CA THR A 54 -4.68 34.06 10.69
C THR A 54 -5.42 35.35 10.25
N ARG A 55 -4.75 36.50 10.25
CA ARG A 55 -5.30 37.74 9.70
C ARG A 55 -4.68 37.99 8.34
N ARG A 56 -5.47 37.74 7.30
CA ARG A 56 -5.32 38.32 5.94
C ARG A 56 -5.44 39.85 5.96
N LYS A 57 -4.76 40.56 6.86
CA LYS A 57 -4.26 41.87 6.52
C LYS A 57 -3.19 41.58 5.48
N ARG A 58 -3.56 41.75 4.21
CA ARG A 58 -2.64 41.81 3.08
C ARG A 58 -1.44 42.62 3.55
N ILE A 59 -0.35 41.96 3.95
CA ILE A 59 0.89 42.63 4.30
C ILE A 59 1.23 43.37 3.02
N GLN A 60 1.15 44.70 3.07
CA GLN A 60 1.66 45.48 1.97
C GLN A 60 3.14 45.11 1.85
N PRO A 61 3.67 44.86 0.64
CA PRO A 61 5.05 44.43 0.44
C PRO A 61 6.12 45.35 1.04
N SER A 62 5.75 46.51 1.60
CA SER A 62 6.68 47.48 2.19
C SER A 62 6.98 47.28 3.68
N GLU A 63 6.26 46.42 4.42
CA GLU A 63 6.48 46.27 5.88
C GLU A 63 7.28 45.02 6.26
N MET A 64 7.35 43.98 5.43
CA MET A 64 8.32 42.88 5.59
C MET A 64 9.52 43.09 4.67
N LYS A 65 10.38 44.05 5.04
CA LYS A 65 11.61 44.34 4.27
C LYS A 65 12.69 43.26 4.41
N LYS A 66 12.48 42.24 5.25
CA LYS A 66 13.45 41.16 5.48
C LYS A 66 12.73 39.81 5.55
N PRO A 67 13.31 38.73 5.00
CA PRO A 67 12.77 37.38 5.15
C PRO A 67 12.69 37.00 6.64
N ILE A 68 11.74 36.13 6.99
CA ILE A 68 11.58 35.63 8.38
C ILE A 68 12.88 35.00 8.90
N PHE A 69 13.66 34.39 8.01
CA PHE A 69 14.99 33.88 8.31
C PHE A 69 15.96 34.95 8.81
N ASP A 70 15.93 36.17 8.26
CA ASP A 70 16.78 37.27 8.72
C ASP A 70 16.32 37.79 10.08
N HIS A 71 15.01 37.78 10.35
CA HIS A 71 14.47 38.11 11.67
C HIS A 71 14.84 37.06 12.70
N LEU A 72 14.75 35.77 12.35
CA LEU A 72 15.17 34.66 13.20
C LEU A 72 16.67 34.69 13.45
N PHE A 73 17.48 34.95 12.41
CA PHE A 73 18.93 35.07 12.54
C PHE A 73 19.32 36.27 13.39
N SER A 74 18.65 37.41 13.21
CA SER A 74 18.86 38.60 14.06
C SER A 74 18.45 38.34 15.51
N ALA A 75 17.34 37.63 15.75
CA ALA A 75 16.89 37.25 17.08
C ALA A 75 17.85 36.24 17.72
N HIS A 76 18.33 35.27 16.96
CA HIS A 76 19.33 34.30 17.41
C HIS A 76 20.68 34.96 17.71
N ALA A 77 21.14 35.88 16.88
CA ALA A 77 22.34 36.68 17.14
C ALA A 77 22.19 37.54 18.40
N ALA A 78 21.01 38.14 18.61
CA ALA A 78 20.70 38.88 19.83
C ALA A 78 20.69 37.96 21.07
N LEU A 79 20.11 36.76 20.97
CA LEU A 79 20.12 35.75 22.03
C LEU A 79 21.54 35.26 22.33
N ALA A 80 22.34 34.91 21.32
CA ALA A 80 23.73 34.51 21.46
C ALA A 80 24.60 35.64 22.08
N SER A 81 24.28 36.90 21.78
CA SER A 81 24.94 38.05 22.42
C SER A 81 24.51 38.21 23.89
N ALA A 82 23.25 37.91 24.21
CA ALA A 82 22.70 37.99 25.56
C ALA A 82 23.18 36.83 26.45
N GLU A 83 23.42 35.65 25.87
CA GLU A 83 23.94 34.46 26.54
C GLU A 83 25.36 34.67 27.12
N LYS A 84 26.13 35.61 26.57
CA LYS A 84 27.42 36.05 27.16
C LYS A 84 27.26 36.65 28.56
N ARG A 85 26.03 37.02 28.98
CA ARG A 85 25.73 37.48 30.34
C ARG A 85 25.36 36.27 31.22
N PRO A 86 26.08 36.01 32.33
CA PRO A 86 25.91 34.78 33.12
C PRO A 86 24.55 34.66 33.83
N ALA A 87 23.83 35.77 34.03
CA ALA A 87 22.46 35.76 34.56
C ALA A 87 21.45 35.25 33.52
N ILE A 88 21.61 35.67 32.25
CA ILE A 88 20.72 35.29 31.15
C ILE A 88 20.99 33.84 30.73
N ALA A 89 22.26 33.43 30.67
CA ALA A 89 22.62 32.03 30.41
C ALA A 89 21.99 31.07 31.43
N ARG A 90 22.03 31.41 32.72
CA ARG A 90 21.38 30.61 33.78
C ARG A 90 19.86 30.58 33.64
N MET A 91 19.23 31.67 33.23
CA MET A 91 17.79 31.71 32.98
C MET A 91 17.40 30.87 31.77
N LEU A 92 18.15 30.95 30.66
CA LEU A 92 17.91 30.14 29.46
C LEU A 92 18.10 28.64 29.74
N ALA A 93 19.10 28.28 30.54
CA ALA A 93 19.28 26.90 31.01
C ALA A 93 18.12 26.42 31.90
N ARG A 94 17.54 27.30 32.72
CA ARG A 94 16.32 26.95 33.49
C ARG A 94 15.09 26.83 32.61
N THR A 95 15.01 27.56 31.49
CA THR A 95 13.88 27.42 30.56
C THR A 95 13.81 26.03 29.95
N THR A 96 14.94 25.39 29.65
CA THR A 96 14.95 24.01 29.15
C THR A 96 14.55 23.01 30.23
N GLU A 97 14.96 23.24 31.48
CA GLU A 97 14.48 22.46 32.63
C GLU A 97 12.97 22.64 32.84
N ILE A 98 12.46 23.86 32.82
CA ILE A 98 11.03 24.16 32.94
C ILE A 98 10.25 23.50 31.80
N GLN A 99 10.75 23.55 30.57
CA GLN A 99 10.13 22.87 29.43
C GLN A 99 10.02 21.35 29.66
N LYS A 100 11.01 20.75 30.33
CA LYS A 100 10.97 19.34 30.75
C LYS A 100 9.86 19.08 31.77
N TYR A 101 9.71 19.96 32.77
CA TYR A 101 8.65 19.84 33.78
C TYR A 101 7.25 20.21 33.28
N MET A 102 7.14 20.93 32.16
CA MET A 102 5.86 21.20 31.49
C MET A 102 5.40 20.06 30.58
N ASP A 103 6.26 19.07 30.31
CA ASP A 103 5.83 17.87 29.59
C ASP A 103 4.96 17.02 30.52
N PRO A 104 3.66 16.81 30.21
CA PRO A 104 2.77 16.00 31.02
C PRO A 104 3.30 14.57 31.23
N GLN A 105 4.10 14.04 30.28
CA GLN A 105 4.69 12.71 30.39
C GLN A 105 5.87 12.66 31.36
N PHE A 106 6.54 13.78 31.63
CA PHE A 106 7.73 13.80 32.49
C PHE A 106 7.41 13.53 33.97
N MET A 107 6.23 13.93 34.44
CA MET A 107 5.79 13.69 35.81
C MET A 107 5.12 12.32 35.97
N GLU A 108 4.60 11.70 34.92
CA GLU A 108 3.90 10.40 35.00
C GLU A 108 4.84 9.26 35.41
N ASP A 109 6.12 9.29 34.99
CA ASP A 109 7.10 8.24 35.30
C ASP A 109 7.49 8.18 36.79
N GLU A 110 7.56 9.34 37.47
CA GLU A 110 7.88 9.44 38.91
C GLU A 110 6.64 9.55 39.81
N SER A 111 5.51 10.08 39.33
CA SER A 111 4.32 10.32 40.16
C SER A 111 3.49 9.09 40.47
N LEU A 112 3.62 8.01 39.69
CA LEU A 112 2.96 6.76 40.00
C LEU A 112 3.66 6.07 41.18
N SER A 113 3.01 6.13 42.35
CA SER A 113 3.40 5.35 43.53
C SER A 113 3.62 3.88 43.15
N THR A 114 4.61 3.23 43.75
CA THR A 114 4.91 1.80 43.52
C THR A 114 3.68 0.91 43.68
N LYS A 115 2.75 1.28 44.58
CA LYS A 115 1.46 0.62 44.75
C LYS A 115 0.56 0.74 43.52
N ALA A 116 0.46 1.92 42.92
CA ALA A 116 -0.31 2.15 41.70
C ALA A 116 0.30 1.40 40.50
N LYS A 117 1.63 1.33 40.40
CA LYS A 117 2.32 0.52 39.37
C LYS A 117 1.97 -0.96 39.49
N VAL A 118 1.91 -1.50 40.71
CA VAL A 118 1.49 -2.89 40.96
C VAL A 118 0.03 -3.11 40.57
N GLU A 119 -0.87 -2.19 40.94
CA GLU A 119 -2.28 -2.28 40.57
C GLU A 119 -2.50 -2.23 39.05
N VAL A 120 -1.74 -1.41 38.32
CA VAL A 120 -1.77 -1.37 36.85
C VAL A 120 -1.27 -2.69 36.25
N ILE A 121 -0.16 -3.24 36.76
CA ILE A 121 0.36 -4.54 36.28
C ILE A 121 -0.64 -5.67 36.54
N LEU A 122 -1.32 -5.66 37.70
CA LEU A 122 -2.34 -6.64 38.03
C LEU A 122 -3.59 -6.48 37.18
N ALA A 123 -4.01 -5.24 36.92
CA ALA A 123 -5.15 -4.95 36.04
C ALA A 123 -4.89 -5.39 34.59
N GLU A 124 -3.64 -5.27 34.11
CA GLU A 124 -3.24 -5.66 32.76
C GLU A 124 -2.64 -7.07 32.65
N LYS A 125 -2.64 -7.83 33.74
CA LYS A 125 -2.05 -9.18 33.81
C LYS A 125 -2.56 -10.08 32.69
N GLU A 126 -3.88 -10.14 32.50
CA GLU A 126 -4.50 -10.98 31.47
C GLU A 126 -4.06 -10.58 30.07
N LYS A 127 -3.91 -9.28 29.79
CA LYS A 127 -3.41 -8.81 28.48
C LYS A 127 -1.94 -9.16 28.28
N ILE A 128 -1.12 -9.09 29.33
CA ILE A 128 0.29 -9.49 29.29
C ILE A 128 0.41 -11.00 29.04
N GLU A 129 -0.39 -11.82 29.73
CA GLU A 129 -0.41 -13.28 29.53
C GLU A 129 -0.88 -13.65 28.12
N ASN A 130 -1.95 -13.01 27.64
CA ASN A 130 -2.47 -13.23 26.29
C ASN A 130 -1.46 -12.82 25.21
N THR A 131 -0.76 -11.71 25.39
CA THR A 131 0.29 -11.28 24.44
C THR A 131 1.50 -12.20 24.48
N ALA A 132 1.92 -12.70 25.66
CA ALA A 132 2.98 -13.68 25.79
C ALA A 132 2.63 -15.00 25.05
N VAL A 133 1.43 -15.53 25.27
CA VAL A 133 0.95 -16.74 24.56
C VAL A 133 0.87 -16.50 23.05
N ALA A 134 0.43 -15.32 22.61
CA ALA A 134 0.42 -14.98 21.19
C ALA A 134 1.83 -14.90 20.61
N MET A 135 2.81 -14.35 21.35
CA MET A 135 4.21 -14.31 20.94
C MET A 135 4.82 -15.70 20.84
N GLU A 136 4.51 -16.60 21.77
CA GLU A 136 4.93 -18.01 21.69
C GLU A 136 4.36 -18.71 20.45
N ARG A 137 3.08 -18.48 20.13
CA ARG A 137 2.46 -18.99 18.90
C ARG A 137 3.13 -18.45 17.64
N ILE A 138 3.45 -17.15 17.61
CA ILE A 138 4.18 -16.53 16.50
C ILE A 138 5.57 -17.16 16.36
N ARG A 139 6.26 -17.40 17.48
CA ARG A 139 7.58 -18.05 17.48
C ARG A 139 7.50 -19.47 16.91
N ALA A 140 6.52 -20.27 17.32
CA ALA A 140 6.30 -21.60 16.77
C ALA A 140 6.04 -21.59 15.26
N ILE A 141 5.27 -20.61 14.76
CA ILE A 141 4.99 -20.46 13.32
C ILE A 141 6.21 -19.94 12.56
N SER A 142 7.04 -19.09 13.18
CA SER A 142 8.27 -18.55 12.58
C SER A 142 9.23 -19.67 12.15
N GLU A 143 9.35 -20.72 12.97
CA GLU A 143 10.18 -21.88 12.64
C GLU A 143 9.71 -22.60 11.37
N VAL A 144 8.38 -22.69 11.16
CA VAL A 144 7.79 -23.28 9.95
C VAL A 144 8.02 -22.38 8.73
N ILE A 145 7.83 -21.08 8.85
CA ILE A 145 8.01 -20.11 7.75
C ILE A 145 9.48 -20.06 7.30
N ASN A 146 10.40 -20.17 8.25
CA ASN A 146 11.85 -20.16 7.98
C ASN A 146 12.39 -21.50 7.47
N HIS A 147 11.53 -22.50 7.27
CA HIS A 147 11.96 -23.79 6.75
C HIS A 147 12.60 -23.65 5.35
N PRO A 148 13.76 -24.29 5.07
CA PRO A 148 14.51 -24.12 3.83
C PRO A 148 13.74 -24.52 2.56
N ALA A 149 12.67 -25.31 2.70
CA ALA A 149 11.75 -25.63 1.60
C ALA A 149 11.09 -24.38 1.00
N PHE A 150 10.72 -23.38 1.82
CA PHE A 150 10.11 -22.14 1.34
C PHE A 150 11.13 -21.22 0.66
N ARG A 151 12.40 -21.25 1.10
CA ARG A 151 13.48 -20.48 0.46
C ARG A 151 13.72 -20.91 -0.99
N ASN A 152 13.53 -22.20 -1.29
CA ASN A 152 13.74 -22.76 -2.63
C ASN A 152 12.51 -22.64 -3.55
N LEU A 153 11.40 -22.09 -3.08
CA LEU A 153 10.12 -22.06 -3.80
C LEU A 153 10.20 -21.26 -5.12
N SER A 154 10.98 -20.19 -5.16
CA SER A 154 11.21 -19.41 -6.39
C SER A 154 12.00 -20.20 -7.44
N SER A 155 12.98 -21.00 -7.02
CA SER A 155 13.75 -21.90 -7.88
C SER A 155 12.88 -23.05 -8.41
N MET A 156 12.08 -23.68 -7.54
CA MET A 156 11.12 -24.70 -7.95
C MET A 156 10.08 -24.17 -8.92
N ARG A 157 9.58 -22.94 -8.70
CA ARG A 157 8.65 -22.28 -9.63
C ARG A 157 9.28 -22.07 -11.01
N LYS A 158 10.55 -21.64 -11.07
CA LYS A 158 11.27 -21.50 -12.35
C LYS A 158 11.37 -22.85 -13.08
N ARG A 159 11.80 -23.90 -12.39
CA ARG A 159 11.89 -25.26 -12.96
C ARG A 159 10.54 -25.79 -13.43
N LEU A 160 9.47 -25.53 -12.68
CA LEU A 160 8.12 -25.92 -13.07
C LEU A 160 7.65 -25.16 -14.31
N ASN A 161 7.94 -23.87 -14.42
CA ASN A 161 7.63 -23.08 -15.61
C ASN A 161 8.42 -23.55 -16.84
N GLU A 162 9.71 -23.87 -16.67
CA GLU A 162 10.54 -24.47 -17.72
C GLU A 162 9.96 -25.81 -18.17
N LEU A 163 9.60 -26.68 -17.23
CA LEU A 163 8.96 -27.98 -17.52
C LEU A 163 7.62 -27.80 -18.23
N ASN A 164 6.81 -26.82 -17.81
CA ASN A 164 5.54 -26.51 -18.45
C ASN A 164 5.75 -26.05 -19.90
N GLY A 165 6.77 -25.22 -20.15
CA GLY A 165 7.16 -24.83 -21.51
C GLY A 165 7.57 -26.03 -22.37
N VAL A 166 8.33 -26.97 -21.81
CA VAL A 166 8.69 -28.22 -22.49
C VAL A 166 7.45 -29.06 -22.78
N CYS A 167 6.54 -29.21 -21.82
CA CYS A 167 5.32 -30.00 -21.96
C CYS A 167 4.41 -29.46 -23.09
N LEU A 168 4.23 -28.14 -23.17
CA LEU A 168 3.52 -27.50 -24.28
C LEU A 168 4.19 -27.78 -25.62
N SER A 169 5.52 -27.63 -25.71
CA SER A 169 6.25 -27.91 -26.95
C SER A 169 6.16 -29.39 -27.37
N GLN A 170 6.13 -30.31 -26.41
CA GLN A 170 5.95 -31.74 -26.67
C GLN A 170 4.52 -32.03 -27.14
N GLN A 171 3.52 -31.37 -26.58
CA GLN A 171 2.13 -31.50 -27.01
C GLN A 171 1.94 -31.01 -28.45
N GLU A 172 2.55 -29.89 -28.82
CA GLU A 172 2.53 -29.38 -30.20
C GLU A 172 3.21 -30.35 -31.18
N LYS A 173 4.40 -30.86 -30.82
CA LYS A 173 5.12 -31.85 -31.64
C LYS A 173 4.32 -33.15 -31.80
N LEU A 174 3.69 -33.62 -30.73
CA LEU A 174 2.85 -34.81 -30.77
C LEU A 174 1.64 -34.59 -31.69
N ALA A 175 0.97 -33.44 -31.58
CA ALA A 175 -0.16 -33.11 -32.45
C ALA A 175 0.27 -33.03 -33.92
N ALA A 176 1.42 -32.42 -34.22
CA ALA A 176 1.97 -32.37 -35.57
C ALA A 176 2.32 -33.76 -36.12
N ALA A 177 2.96 -34.62 -35.32
CA ALA A 177 3.30 -35.98 -35.71
C ALA A 177 2.06 -36.86 -35.94
N ILE A 178 1.01 -36.68 -35.13
CA ILE A 178 -0.28 -37.35 -35.34
C ILE A 178 -0.92 -36.90 -36.65
N ALA A 179 -0.91 -35.59 -36.94
CA ALA A 179 -1.46 -35.07 -38.19
C ALA A 179 -0.70 -35.60 -39.41
N GLU A 180 0.64 -35.65 -39.35
CA GLU A 180 1.48 -36.25 -40.40
C GLU A 180 1.21 -37.76 -40.57
N GLY A 181 1.03 -38.48 -39.46
CA GLY A 181 0.65 -39.90 -39.51
C GLY A 181 -0.72 -40.12 -40.17
N GLN A 182 -1.69 -39.24 -39.90
CA GLN A 182 -3.02 -39.28 -40.52
C GLN A 182 -2.95 -39.00 -42.02
N THR A 183 -2.21 -37.97 -42.45
CA THR A 183 -2.07 -37.67 -43.89
C THR A 183 -1.35 -38.79 -44.65
N LEU A 184 -0.37 -39.43 -44.03
CA LEU A 184 0.30 -40.60 -44.60
C LEU A 184 -0.66 -41.79 -44.73
N LEU A 185 -1.50 -42.03 -43.72
CA LEU A 185 -2.51 -43.09 -43.73
C LEU A 185 -3.57 -42.83 -44.83
N ASP A 186 -4.02 -41.59 -44.98
CA ASP A 186 -4.98 -41.18 -46.01
C ASP A 186 -4.39 -41.36 -47.42
N SER A 187 -3.12 -41.00 -47.60
CA SER A 187 -2.38 -41.23 -48.86
C SER A 187 -2.28 -42.72 -49.18
N TYR A 188 -1.89 -43.54 -48.19
CA TYR A 188 -1.83 -44.99 -48.35
C TYR A 188 -3.19 -45.59 -48.71
N TYR A 189 -4.25 -45.18 -48.02
CA TYR A 189 -5.62 -45.61 -48.31
C TYR A 189 -6.03 -45.24 -49.74
N SER A 190 -5.73 -44.01 -50.19
CA SER A 190 -6.00 -43.55 -51.56
C SER A 190 -5.27 -44.40 -52.61
N VAL A 191 -3.99 -44.68 -52.41
CA VAL A 191 -3.20 -45.54 -53.32
C VAL A 191 -3.78 -46.95 -53.37
N MET A 192 -4.05 -47.56 -52.22
CA MET A 192 -4.62 -48.90 -52.13
C MET A 192 -6.02 -49.00 -52.74
N PHE A 193 -6.86 -47.99 -52.55
CA PHE A 193 -8.18 -47.92 -53.15
C PHE A 193 -8.11 -47.81 -54.67
N ASN A 194 -7.24 -46.94 -55.19
CA ASN A 194 -7.02 -46.79 -56.63
C ASN A 194 -6.45 -48.08 -57.25
N LEU A 195 -5.50 -48.73 -56.59
CA LEU A 195 -4.94 -50.01 -57.02
C LEU A 195 -6.03 -51.09 -57.08
N SER A 196 -6.86 -51.19 -56.03
CA SER A 196 -7.98 -52.14 -56.00
C SER A 196 -8.97 -51.89 -57.14
N LYS A 197 -9.29 -50.62 -57.42
CA LYS A 197 -10.15 -50.24 -58.54
C LYS A 197 -9.54 -50.61 -59.89
N LEU A 198 -8.25 -50.37 -60.10
CA LEU A 198 -7.53 -50.75 -61.32
C LEU A 198 -7.54 -52.28 -61.53
N PHE A 199 -7.34 -53.06 -60.48
CA PHE A 199 -7.42 -54.53 -60.56
C PHE A 199 -8.82 -55.01 -60.97
N ILE A 200 -9.88 -54.45 -60.39
CA ILE A 200 -11.26 -54.79 -60.75
C ILE A 200 -11.52 -54.44 -62.23
N GLN A 201 -11.11 -53.26 -62.68
CA GLN A 201 -11.27 -52.83 -64.07
C GLN A 201 -10.50 -53.72 -65.05
N CYS A 202 -9.27 -54.08 -64.71
CA CYS A 202 -8.45 -54.98 -65.52
C CYS A 202 -9.12 -56.36 -65.64
N ASN A 203 -9.61 -56.92 -64.53
CA ASN A 203 -10.35 -58.18 -64.53
C ASN A 203 -11.62 -58.12 -65.39
N GLN A 204 -12.37 -57.01 -65.33
CA GLN A 204 -13.56 -56.82 -66.18
C GLN A 204 -13.21 -56.77 -67.67
N GLN A 205 -12.13 -56.08 -68.05
CA GLN A 205 -11.67 -56.03 -69.45
C GLN A 205 -11.19 -57.39 -69.95
N LEU A 206 -10.50 -58.16 -69.10
CA LEU A 206 -10.07 -59.52 -69.44
C LEU A 206 -11.27 -60.45 -69.63
N ALA A 207 -12.28 -60.37 -68.75
CA ALA A 207 -13.51 -61.13 -68.88
C ALA A 207 -14.25 -60.79 -70.19
N ALA A 208 -14.38 -59.51 -70.52
CA ALA A 208 -15.03 -59.05 -71.75
C ALA A 208 -14.31 -59.46 -73.04
N LYS A 209 -12.99 -59.70 -73.00
CA LYS A 209 -12.20 -60.20 -74.14
C LYS A 209 -12.22 -61.73 -74.27
N SER A 210 -12.64 -62.45 -73.22
CA SER A 210 -12.70 -63.92 -73.20
C SER A 210 -14.05 -64.49 -73.68
N GLN A 211 -14.94 -63.62 -74.15
CA GLN A 211 -16.31 -63.90 -74.57
C GLN A 211 -16.50 -63.50 -76.04
#